data_AF-A0A6A5VT77-F1
#
_entry.id   AF-A0A6A5VT77-F1
#
_cell.length_a   1.000
_cell.length_b   1.000
_cell.length_c   1.000
_cell.angle_alpha   90.00
_cell.angle_beta   90.00
_cell.angle_gamma   90.00
#
_symmetry.space_group_name_H-M   'P 1'
#
loop_
_entity.id
_entity.type
_entity.pdbx_description
1 polymer ?
#
loop_
_entity_poly.entity_id
_entity_poly.type
_entity_poly.pdbx_seq_one_letter_code
_entity_poly.pdbx_strand_id
1 'polypeptide(L)' 'MGSIKKAIKAMESRELGYNIPASKYATKYNVDQVTLRRRWRGVQAPKETKNIAQQNLTPQQELGLVEYIKEL' A
#
# COMPACT_ATOMS: atom_id res chain seq x y z
N MET A 1 -5.10 8.59 -2.70
CA MET A 1 -5.01 7.44 -1.77
C MET A 1 -6.00 6.35 -2.17
N GLY A 2 -5.52 5.15 -2.50
CA GLY A 2 -6.38 4.02 -2.89
C GLY A 2 -7.38 3.63 -1.80
N SER A 3 -8.59 3.22 -2.19
CA SER A 3 -9.70 2.83 -1.31
C SER A 3 -9.29 1.81 -0.23
N ILE A 4 -8.40 0.88 -0.57
CA ILE A 4 -7.87 -0.12 0.37
C ILE A 4 -7.01 0.51 1.49
N LYS A 5 -6.18 1.53 1.19
CA LYS A 5 -5.37 2.22 2.21
C LYS A 5 -6.28 2.96 3.21
N LYS A 6 -7.36 3.58 2.72
CA LYS A 6 -8.37 4.23 3.57
C LYS A 6 -9.09 3.23 4.47
N ALA A 7 -9.43 2.05 3.93
CA ALA A 7 -10.05 0.97 4.69
C ALA A 7 -9.12 0.48 5.82
N ILE A 8 -7.83 0.23 5.53
CA ILE A 8 -6.82 -0.19 6.52
C ILE A 8 -6.63 0.88 7.61
N LYS A 9 -6.55 2.16 7.24
CA LYS A 9 -6.40 3.24 8.22
C LYS A 9 -7.60 3.32 9.18
N ALA A 10 -8.83 3.19 8.68
CA ALA A 10 -10.05 3.18 9.50
C ALA A 10 -10.17 1.94 10.40
N MET A 11 -9.48 0.89 10.01
CA MET A 11 -9.36 -0.38 10.67
C MET A 11 -8.33 -0.34 11.81
N GLU A 12 -7.20 0.34 11.59
CA GLU A 12 -6.15 0.63 12.59
C GLU A 12 -6.55 1.71 13.59
N SER A 13 -7.30 2.73 13.16
CA SER A 13 -7.76 3.87 14.00
C SER A 13 -8.90 3.48 14.96
N ARG A 14 -9.04 2.19 15.23
CA ARG A 14 -10.18 1.65 15.93
C ARG A 14 -9.82 1.44 17.40
N GLU A 15 -10.66 1.95 18.28
CA GLU A 15 -10.53 1.74 19.72
C GLU A 15 -10.64 0.25 20.09
N LEU A 16 -9.70 -0.18 20.93
CA LEU A 16 -9.57 -1.53 21.49
C LEU A 16 -10.82 -1.88 22.31
N GLY A 17 -11.76 -2.62 21.72
CA GLY A 17 -12.94 -3.07 22.46
C GLY A 17 -14.09 -3.60 21.60
N TYR A 18 -14.16 -3.19 20.32
CA TYR A 18 -15.18 -3.71 19.40
C TYR A 18 -14.53 -4.56 18.32
N ASN A 19 -15.10 -5.73 18.01
CA ASN A 19 -14.62 -6.64 16.96
C ASN A 19 -15.55 -6.60 15.73
N ILE A 20 -15.58 -5.45 15.04
CA ILE A 20 -16.27 -5.25 13.74
C ILE A 20 -15.51 -6.09 12.72
N PRO A 21 -16.21 -6.97 12.00
CA PRO A 21 -15.60 -7.80 10.98
C PRO A 21 -15.11 -6.95 9.80
N ALA A 22 -14.01 -7.39 9.19
CA ALA A 22 -13.43 -6.79 7.99
C ALA A 22 -14.42 -6.62 6.82
N SER A 23 -15.49 -7.41 6.77
CA SER A 23 -16.56 -7.30 5.77
C SER A 23 -17.25 -5.94 5.81
N LYS A 24 -17.52 -5.37 6.99
CA LYS A 24 -18.16 -4.04 7.09
C LYS A 24 -17.27 -2.94 6.51
N TYR A 25 -15.96 -3.04 6.71
CA TYR A 25 -15.00 -2.11 6.12
C TYR A 25 -14.89 -2.32 4.61
N ALA A 26 -14.89 -3.57 4.15
CA ALA A 26 -14.88 -3.90 2.73
C ALA A 26 -16.06 -3.26 1.98
N THR A 27 -17.28 -3.41 2.51
CA THR A 27 -18.49 -2.79 1.95
C THR A 27 -18.44 -1.27 2.03
N LYS A 28 -18.05 -0.69 3.19
CA LYS A 28 -17.98 0.77 3.39
C LYS A 28 -17.03 1.46 2.41
N TYR A 29 -15.91 0.82 2.09
CA TYR A 29 -14.88 1.39 1.21
C TYR A 29 -14.94 0.86 -0.22
N ASN A 30 -15.98 0.06 -0.55
CA ASN A 30 -16.15 -0.61 -1.84
C ASN A 30 -14.86 -1.32 -2.31
N VAL A 31 -14.30 -2.15 -1.44
CA VAL A 31 -13.08 -2.93 -1.70
C VAL A 31 -13.31 -4.41 -1.47
N ASP A 32 -12.61 -5.23 -2.25
CA ASP A 32 -12.65 -6.67 -2.07
C ASP A 32 -12.17 -7.08 -0.66
N GLN A 33 -12.99 -7.88 0.02
CA GLN A 33 -12.76 -8.30 1.40
C GLN A 33 -11.51 -9.17 1.54
N VAL A 34 -11.24 -10.04 0.55
CA VAL A 34 -10.09 -10.95 0.59
C VAL A 34 -8.79 -10.15 0.47
N THR A 35 -8.76 -9.23 -0.48
CA THR A 35 -7.65 -8.29 -0.68
C THR A 35 -7.41 -7.43 0.56
N LEU A 36 -8.47 -6.89 1.17
CA LEU A 36 -8.39 -6.11 2.39
C LEU A 36 -7.78 -6.91 3.55
N ARG A 37 -8.21 -8.16 3.77
CA ARG A 37 -7.67 -9.04 4.82
C ARG A 37 -6.22 -9.42 4.60
N ARG A 38 -5.84 -9.79 3.36
CA ARG A 38 -4.45 -10.14 3.03
C ARG A 38 -3.50 -8.97 3.27
N ARG A 39 -3.96 -7.75 2.95
CA ARG A 39 -3.19 -6.52 3.13
C ARG A 39 -3.09 -6.09 4.59
N TRP A 40 -4.16 -6.25 5.38
CA TRP A 40 -4.10 -6.07 6.84
C TRP A 40 -3.07 -7.02 7.46
N ARG A 41 -3.12 -8.31 7.12
CA ARG A 41 -2.21 -9.32 7.68
C ARG A 41 -0.75 -9.19 7.22
N GLY A 42 -0.43 -8.19 6.38
CA GLY A 42 0.91 -8.01 5.83
C GLY A 42 1.32 -9.04 4.77
N VAL A 43 0.41 -9.94 4.36
CA VAL A 43 0.69 -10.98 3.35
C VAL A 43 0.87 -10.37 1.95
N GLN A 44 0.18 -9.26 1.68
CA GLN A 44 0.27 -8.57 0.40
C GLN A 44 0.84 -7.16 0.58
N ALA A 45 2.03 -6.94 0.04
CA ALA A 45 2.66 -5.63 0.05
C ALA A 45 1.87 -4.60 -0.79
N PRO A 46 1.86 -3.31 -0.41
CA PRO A 46 1.41 -2.21 -1.26
C PRO A 46 2.02 -2.24 -2.67
N LYS A 47 1.32 -1.65 -3.65
CA LYS A 47 1.85 -1.58 -5.02
C LYS A 47 3.12 -0.73 -5.06
N GLU A 48 3.17 0.37 -4.32
CA GLU A 48 4.35 1.23 -4.17
C GLU A 48 5.57 0.45 -3.66
N THR A 49 5.41 -0.34 -2.59
CA THR A 49 6.52 -1.16 -2.06
C THR A 49 6.95 -2.25 -3.04
N LYS A 50 6.01 -2.85 -3.79
CA LYS A 50 6.36 -3.79 -4.86
C LYS A 50 7.13 -3.11 -5.99
N ASN A 51 6.69 -1.93 -6.41
CA ASN A 51 7.35 -1.17 -7.46
C ASN A 51 8.78 -0.82 -7.04
N ILE A 52 8.98 -0.34 -5.81
CA ILE A 52 10.32 -0.05 -5.26
C ILE A 52 11.17 -1.32 -5.22
N ALA A 53 10.61 -2.45 -4.75
CA ALA A 53 11.33 -3.72 -4.71
C ALA A 53 11.64 -4.31 -6.10
N GLN A 54 10.92 -3.88 -7.14
CA GLN A 54 11.11 -4.28 -8.52
C GLN A 54 12.07 -3.35 -9.28
N GLN A 55 12.39 -2.17 -8.74
CA GLN A 55 13.40 -1.30 -9.31
C GLN A 55 14.78 -1.94 -9.12
N ASN A 56 15.49 -2.14 -10.24
CA ASN A 56 16.87 -2.64 -10.22
C ASN A 56 17.86 -1.56 -9.77
N LEU A 57 17.49 -0.29 -9.91
CA LEU A 57 18.29 0.86 -9.54
C LEU A 57 17.64 1.56 -8.36
N THR A 58 18.46 2.07 -7.45
CA THR A 58 17.95 2.94 -6.40
C THR A 58 17.55 4.30 -6.99
N PRO A 59 16.61 5.03 -6.37
CA PRO A 59 16.23 6.37 -6.83
C PRO A 59 17.42 7.33 -6.97
N GLN A 60 18.46 7.15 -6.15
CA GLN A 60 19.70 7.93 -6.23
C GLN A 60 20.53 7.58 -7.46
N GLN A 61 20.58 6.30 -7.83
CA GLN A 61 21.26 5.85 -9.05
C GLN A 61 20.53 6.31 -10.31
N GLU A 62 19.20 6.26 -10.32
CA GLU A 62 18.40 6.82 -11.42
C GLU A 62 18.68 8.31 -11.60
N LEU A 63 18.78 9.07 -10.50
CA LEU A 63 19.04 10.51 -10.54
C LEU A 63 20.44 10.82 -11.09
N GLY A 64 21.47 10.10 -10.64
CA GLY A 64 22.83 10.26 -11.16
C GLY A 64 22.97 9.90 -12.65
N LEU A 65 22.23 8.88 -13.13
CA LEU A 65 22.19 8.56 -14.57
C LEU A 65 21.52 9.67 -15.39
N VAL A 66 20.45 10.28 -14.86
CA VAL A 66 19.78 11.39 -15.52
C VAL A 66 20.69 12.62 -15.60
N GLU A 67 21.45 12.91 -14.55
CA GLU A 67 22.45 14.00 -14.56
C GLU A 67 23.54 13.72 -15.58
N TYR A 68 24.11 12.52 -15.59
CA TYR A 68 25.13 12.12 -16.56
C TYR A 68 24.64 12.23 -18.02
N ILE A 69 23.42 11.78 -18.31
CA ILE A 69 22.84 11.89 -19.67
C ILE A 69 22.64 13.35 -20.08
N LYS A 70 22.35 14.25 -19.15
CA LYS A 70 22.17 15.69 -19.45
C LYS A 70 23.48 16.43 -19.68
N GLU A 71 24.58 15.89 -19.17
CA GLU A 71 25.93 16.45 -19.37
C GLU A 71 26.61 15.96 -20.65
N LEU A 72 25.97 15.04 -21.39
CA LEU A 72 26.35 14.63 -22.76
C LEU A 72 25.80 15.60 -23.80
#